data_AF-A0A257MZ21-F1
#
_entry.id   AF-A0A257MZ21-F1
#
_cell.length_a   1.000
_cell.length_b   1.000
_cell.length_c   1.000
_cell.angle_alpha   90.00
_cell.angle_beta   90.00
_cell.angle_gamma   90.00
#
_symmetry.space_group_name_H-M   'P 1'
#
loop_
_entity.id
_entity.type
_entity.pdbx_description
1 polymer ?
#
loop_
_entity_poly.entity_id
_entity_poly.type
_entity_poly.pdbx_seq_one_letter_code
_entity_poly.pdbx_strand_id
1 'polypeptide(L)'
;TIKKTDHTPTNPFASRAIGQDHFVAMVEGGCLIHSLPVTLLESANYFSPDEQDAYRTAFEADMINLLVGPLAEAKHVALRDNERFNKNPMNVNALHNYGGTSDLEKVYDYLENFIADKILQAEKIAGLFNKAFQFIDSPVHWQAIERLADYIMDNTKNTISCEEAIAVLDESTSAVRHEKYHDGG
;
A
#
# COMPACT_ATOMS: atom_id res chain seq x y z
N THR A 1 23.09 27.32 -54.18
CA THR A 1 23.03 27.17 -52.71
C THR A 1 24.09 26.18 -52.27
N ILE A 2 24.90 26.59 -51.29
CA ILE A 2 26.20 26.03 -50.89
C ILE A 2 26.05 24.72 -50.10
N LYS A 3 26.96 23.75 -50.31
CA LYS A 3 27.15 22.52 -49.53
C LYS A 3 27.73 22.81 -48.13
N LYS A 4 27.43 21.97 -47.14
CA LYS A 4 28.36 21.71 -46.03
C LYS A 4 28.24 20.26 -45.55
N THR A 5 29.39 19.60 -45.51
CA THR A 5 29.67 18.23 -45.08
C THR A 5 29.99 18.14 -43.58
N ASP A 6 30.01 16.89 -43.12
CA ASP A 6 30.79 16.30 -42.02
C ASP A 6 30.38 16.58 -40.57
N HIS A 7 30.00 15.53 -39.84
CA HIS A 7 30.92 14.75 -38.99
C HIS A 7 30.10 13.81 -38.09
N THR A 8 30.33 12.50 -38.20
CA THR A 8 30.09 11.56 -37.11
C THR A 8 31.19 11.74 -36.05
N PRO A 9 30.83 11.91 -34.78
CA PRO A 9 31.60 11.36 -33.68
C PRO A 9 30.89 10.09 -33.20
N THR A 10 31.59 8.96 -33.33
CA THR A 10 31.40 7.75 -32.53
C THR A 10 31.19 8.13 -31.07
N ASN A 11 30.02 7.80 -30.51
CA ASN A 11 29.84 7.83 -29.06
C ASN A 11 30.19 6.44 -28.51
N PRO A 12 31.28 6.28 -27.72
CA PRO A 12 31.64 4.99 -27.12
C PRO A 12 30.81 4.67 -25.87
N PHE A 13 29.79 5.47 -25.56
CA PHE A 13 28.83 5.20 -24.51
C PHE A 13 27.52 4.70 -25.11
N ALA A 14 27.57 3.50 -25.69
CA ALA A 14 26.42 2.61 -25.62
C ALA A 14 26.23 2.20 -24.15
N SER A 15 25.80 3.15 -23.32
CA SER A 15 25.26 2.85 -22.00
C SER A 15 23.95 2.12 -22.26
N ARG A 16 24.08 0.80 -22.28
CA ARG A 16 23.07 -0.21 -21.98
C ARG A 16 21.93 0.46 -21.23
N ALA A 17 20.87 0.82 -21.95
CA ALA A 17 19.60 1.12 -21.34
C ALA A 17 19.13 -0.23 -20.78
N ILE A 18 19.55 -0.51 -19.54
CA ILE A 18 18.90 -1.51 -18.72
C ILE A 18 17.50 -0.92 -18.55
N GLY A 19 16.56 -1.44 -19.33
CA GLY A 19 15.15 -1.22 -19.06
C GLY A 19 14.95 -1.63 -17.62
N GLN A 20 14.78 -0.63 -16.75
CA GLN A 20 14.11 -0.85 -15.50
C GLN A 20 12.68 -1.15 -15.93
N ASP A 21 12.41 -2.43 -16.19
CA ASP A 21 11.05 -2.92 -16.22
C ASP A 21 10.50 -2.60 -14.83
N HIS A 22 9.73 -1.51 -14.76
CA HIS A 22 8.89 -1.23 -13.63
C HIS A 22 7.90 -2.40 -13.58
N PHE A 23 8.19 -3.39 -12.74
CA PHE A 23 7.25 -4.45 -12.43
C PHE A 23 6.05 -3.81 -11.74
N VAL A 24 5.01 -3.53 -12.52
CA VAL A 24 3.73 -3.05 -12.02
C VAL A 24 2.80 -4.25 -12.03
N ALA A 25 2.61 -4.86 -10.86
CA ALA A 25 1.54 -5.82 -10.62
C ALA A 25 0.34 -5.07 -10.02
N MET A 26 -0.84 -5.25 -10.59
CA MET A 26 -2.09 -4.69 -10.08
C MET A 26 -2.99 -5.82 -9.59
N VAL A 27 -3.57 -5.66 -8.41
CA VAL A 27 -4.65 -6.52 -7.89
C VAL A 27 -5.98 -5.84 -8.18
N GLU A 28 -6.85 -6.51 -8.95
CA GLU A 28 -8.20 -6.02 -9.21
C GLU A 28 -9.08 -6.17 -7.96
N GLY A 29 -9.85 -5.12 -7.62
CA GLY A 29 -10.78 -5.15 -6.48
C GLY A 29 -10.18 -4.83 -5.10
N GLY A 30 -8.99 -4.23 -5.03
CA GLY A 30 -8.33 -3.87 -3.77
C GLY A 30 -8.94 -2.69 -2.98
N CYS A 31 -9.91 -1.97 -3.54
CA CYS A 31 -10.66 -0.91 -2.84
C CYS A 31 -12.10 -1.38 -2.62
N LEU A 32 -12.59 -1.27 -1.39
CA LEU A 32 -13.93 -1.67 -0.96
C LEU A 32 -15.00 -0.67 -1.40
N ILE A 33 -14.63 0.59 -1.68
CA ILE A 33 -15.57 1.63 -2.09
C ILE A 33 -15.18 2.26 -3.43
N HIS A 34 -16.02 2.01 -4.45
CA HIS A 34 -16.01 2.76 -5.69
C HIS A 34 -16.80 4.06 -5.52
N SER A 35 -16.08 5.16 -5.28
CA SER A 35 -16.52 6.56 -5.48
C SER A 35 -18.02 6.81 -5.24
N LEU A 36 -18.52 6.55 -4.03
CA LEU A 36 -19.85 7.01 -3.64
C LEU A 36 -19.75 8.45 -3.14
N PRO A 37 -20.59 9.38 -3.64
CA PRO A 37 -20.65 10.72 -3.07
C PRO A 37 -21.13 10.63 -1.62
N VAL A 38 -20.21 10.83 -0.68
CA VAL A 38 -20.50 10.78 0.77
C VAL A 38 -21.52 11.84 1.20
N THR A 39 -21.63 12.92 0.43
CA THR A 39 -22.72 13.90 0.58
C THR A 39 -24.11 13.26 0.53
N LEU A 40 -24.26 12.09 -0.09
CA LEU A 40 -25.49 11.30 -0.11
C LEU A 40 -25.73 10.51 1.20
N LEU A 41 -24.66 10.14 1.92
CA LEU A 41 -24.73 9.38 3.19
C LEU A 41 -25.24 10.26 4.35
N GLU A 42 -24.84 11.54 4.37
CA GLU A 42 -25.21 12.47 5.46
C GLU A 42 -26.53 13.21 5.19
N SER A 43 -26.89 13.42 3.92
CA SER A 43 -28.01 14.30 3.56
C SER A 43 -29.37 13.63 3.45
N ALA A 44 -29.45 12.30 3.57
CA ALA A 44 -30.73 11.62 3.54
C ALA A 44 -30.75 10.40 4.46
N ASN A 45 -31.92 10.17 5.08
CA ASN A 45 -32.32 8.91 5.74
C ASN A 45 -32.38 7.72 4.74
N TYR A 46 -31.48 7.66 3.76
CA TYR A 46 -31.41 6.66 2.70
C TYR A 46 -30.88 5.33 3.20
N PHE A 47 -30.04 5.36 4.25
CA PHE A 47 -29.44 4.19 4.85
C PHE A 47 -29.87 4.06 6.31
N SER A 48 -30.13 2.83 6.71
CA SER A 48 -30.27 2.46 8.11
C SER A 48 -28.96 2.75 8.88
N PRO A 49 -29.02 2.88 10.22
CA PRO A 49 -27.82 3.05 11.05
C PRO A 49 -26.76 1.97 10.80
N ASP A 50 -27.18 0.72 10.57
CA ASP A 50 -26.28 -0.42 10.33
C ASP A 50 -25.54 -0.29 8.99
N GLU A 51 -26.24 0.17 7.94
CA GLU A 51 -25.62 0.42 6.63
C GLU A 51 -24.63 1.58 6.70
N GLN A 52 -24.95 2.65 7.44
CA GLN A 52 -24.02 3.76 7.65
C GLN A 52 -22.74 3.31 8.38
N ASP A 53 -22.86 2.41 9.35
CA ASP A 53 -21.71 1.85 10.07
C ASP A 53 -20.87 0.94 9.17
N ALA A 54 -21.50 0.10 8.35
CA ALA A 54 -20.82 -0.73 7.35
C ALA A 54 -20.05 0.14 6.33
N TYR A 55 -20.67 1.21 5.82
CA TYR A 55 -20.00 2.15 4.90
C TYR A 55 -18.81 2.83 5.56
N ARG A 56 -18.98 3.35 6.78
CA ARG A 56 -17.88 3.96 7.54
C ARG A 56 -16.73 2.99 7.75
N THR A 57 -17.04 1.74 8.09
CA THR A 57 -16.04 0.68 8.28
C THR A 57 -15.27 0.39 7.00
N ALA A 58 -15.96 0.28 5.86
CA ALA A 58 -15.32 0.07 4.57
C ALA A 58 -14.44 1.26 4.15
N PHE A 59 -14.85 2.50 4.42
CA PHE A 59 -14.04 3.70 4.17
C PHE A 59 -12.77 3.71 5.01
N GLU A 60 -12.88 3.41 6.30
CA GLU A 60 -11.70 3.33 7.17
C GLU A 60 -10.74 2.23 6.73
N ALA A 61 -11.26 1.07 6.33
CA ALA A 61 -10.47 -0.03 5.80
C ALA A 61 -9.72 0.37 4.52
N ASP A 62 -10.37 1.06 3.58
CA ASP A 62 -9.73 1.54 2.35
C ASP A 62 -8.60 2.53 2.65
N MET A 63 -8.82 3.48 3.56
CA MET A 63 -7.77 4.42 3.97
C MET A 63 -6.59 3.69 4.63
N ILE A 64 -6.84 2.68 5.46
CA ILE A 64 -5.77 1.86 6.04
C ILE A 64 -5.01 1.13 4.95
N ASN A 65 -5.70 0.50 3.99
CA ASN A 65 -5.07 -0.21 2.88
C ASN A 65 -4.17 0.71 2.03
N LEU A 66 -4.61 1.95 1.77
CA LEU A 66 -3.81 2.97 1.09
C LEU A 66 -2.56 3.37 1.89
N LEU A 67 -2.65 3.46 3.22
CA LEU A 67 -1.51 3.81 4.07
C LEU A 67 -0.50 2.65 4.24
N VAL A 68 -0.97 1.41 4.16
CA VAL A 68 -0.14 0.20 4.34
C VAL A 68 0.94 0.08 3.28
N GLY A 69 0.66 0.42 2.02
CA GLY A 69 1.64 0.39 0.92
C GLY A 69 2.91 1.21 1.19
N PRO A 70 2.81 2.54 1.34
CA PRO A 70 3.97 3.38 1.62
C PRO A 70 4.62 3.11 2.98
N LEU A 71 3.87 2.62 3.97
CA LEU A 71 4.46 2.15 5.23
C LEU A 71 5.30 0.88 5.05
N ALA A 72 4.87 -0.04 4.19
CA ALA A 72 5.63 -1.23 3.85
C ALA A 72 6.93 -0.85 3.13
N GLU A 73 6.87 0.08 2.17
CA GLU A 73 8.07 0.61 1.50
C GLU A 73 9.01 1.28 2.51
N ALA A 74 8.48 2.11 3.41
CA ALA A 74 9.28 2.75 4.45
C ALA A 74 9.96 1.75 5.39
N LYS A 75 9.26 0.68 5.79
CA LYS A 75 9.83 -0.40 6.60
C LYS A 75 10.91 -1.16 5.83
N HIS A 76 10.67 -1.48 4.57
CA HIS A 76 11.64 -2.16 3.73
C HIS A 76 12.93 -1.34 3.59
N VAL A 77 12.84 -0.04 3.31
CA VAL A 77 13.99 0.87 3.22
C VAL A 77 14.76 0.91 4.55
N ALA A 78 14.06 1.09 5.68
CA ALA A 78 14.70 1.11 7.00
C ALA A 78 15.47 -0.19 7.28
N LEU A 79 14.86 -1.35 7.03
CA LEU A 79 15.49 -2.65 7.25
C LEU A 79 16.70 -2.88 6.34
N ARG A 80 16.58 -2.50 5.05
CA ARG A 80 17.69 -2.59 4.08
C ARG A 80 18.89 -1.75 4.51
N ASP A 81 18.63 -0.56 5.06
CA ASP A 81 19.67 0.38 5.48
C ASP A 81 20.14 0.10 6.93
N ASN A 82 19.71 -1.02 7.52
CA ASN A 82 20.01 -1.44 8.90
C ASN A 82 19.60 -0.37 9.95
N GLU A 83 18.55 0.37 9.64
CA GLU A 83 17.88 1.33 10.51
C GLU A 83 16.70 0.69 11.23
N ARG A 84 16.27 1.32 12.33
CA ARG A 84 15.08 0.88 13.06
C ARG A 84 13.83 1.48 12.42
N PHE A 85 12.88 0.64 12.05
CA PHE A 85 11.53 1.09 11.70
C PHE A 85 10.81 1.56 12.97
N ASN A 86 10.84 2.87 13.22
CA ASN A 86 10.23 3.48 14.39
C ASN A 86 9.12 4.45 13.97
N LYS A 87 8.05 4.44 14.74
CA LYS A 87 6.92 5.36 14.61
C LYS A 87 7.30 6.84 14.79
N ASN A 88 8.44 7.11 15.41
CA ASN A 88 9.05 8.43 15.49
C ASN A 88 10.39 8.38 14.72
N PRO A 89 10.61 9.20 13.67
CA PRO A 89 9.87 10.40 13.24
C PRO A 89 8.78 10.17 12.18
N MET A 90 8.34 8.93 11.96
CA MET A 90 7.39 8.60 10.90
C MET A 90 5.98 9.13 11.20
N ASN A 91 5.70 10.35 10.74
CA ASN A 91 4.34 10.89 10.68
C ASN A 91 3.72 10.61 9.30
N VAL A 92 2.42 10.84 9.16
CA VAL A 92 1.67 10.63 7.91
C VAL A 92 2.35 11.33 6.72
N ASN A 93 2.87 12.55 6.91
CA ASN A 93 3.54 13.30 5.85
C ASN A 93 4.88 12.70 5.41
N ALA A 94 5.53 11.89 6.25
CA ALA A 94 6.77 11.20 5.88
C ALA A 94 6.55 10.19 4.75
N LEU A 95 5.31 9.68 4.58
CA LEU A 95 4.95 8.71 3.54
C LEU A 95 5.09 9.24 2.11
N HIS A 96 5.12 10.57 1.91
CA HIS A 96 5.45 11.16 0.61
C HIS A 96 6.83 10.75 0.09
N ASN A 97 7.75 10.36 0.98
CA ASN A 97 9.10 9.93 0.61
C ASN A 97 9.19 8.44 0.24
N TYR A 98 8.07 7.70 0.33
CA TYR A 98 8.01 6.24 0.16
C TYR A 98 6.84 5.86 -0.76
N GLY A 99 6.77 6.49 -1.93
CA GLY A 99 5.72 6.22 -2.93
C GLY A 99 4.31 6.71 -2.58
N GLY A 100 4.06 7.14 -1.33
CA GLY A 100 2.72 7.36 -0.81
C GLY A 100 2.01 8.64 -1.24
N THR A 101 2.52 9.41 -2.19
CA THR A 101 1.89 10.70 -2.57
C THR A 101 0.48 10.52 -3.11
N SER A 102 0.27 9.62 -4.07
CA SER A 102 -1.06 9.38 -4.63
C SER A 102 -2.01 8.72 -3.61
N ASP A 103 -1.47 7.84 -2.76
CA ASP A 103 -2.25 7.21 -1.68
C ASP A 103 -2.73 8.26 -0.67
N LEU A 104 -1.84 9.17 -0.26
CA LEU A 104 -2.18 10.25 0.67
C LEU A 104 -3.18 11.23 0.08
N GLU A 105 -3.04 11.62 -1.18
CA GLU A 105 -4.03 12.45 -1.88
C GLU A 105 -5.43 11.81 -1.80
N LYS A 106 -5.53 10.53 -2.12
CA LYS A 106 -6.79 9.78 -2.07
C LYS A 106 -7.34 9.63 -0.64
N VAL A 107 -6.47 9.43 0.35
CA VAL A 107 -6.87 9.40 1.76
C VAL A 107 -7.42 10.75 2.22
N TYR A 108 -6.77 11.86 1.85
CA TYR A 108 -7.27 13.20 2.18
C TYR A 108 -8.58 13.49 1.44
N ASP A 109 -8.73 13.08 0.18
CA ASP A 109 -10.01 13.18 -0.54
C ASP A 109 -11.13 12.44 0.21
N TYR A 110 -10.87 11.24 0.73
CA TYR A 110 -11.86 10.52 1.55
C TYR A 110 -12.21 11.25 2.84
N LEU A 111 -11.21 11.79 3.55
CA LEU A 111 -11.43 12.53 4.80
C LEU A 111 -12.23 13.81 4.59
N GLU A 112 -11.94 14.56 3.52
CA GLU A 112 -12.63 15.81 3.21
C GLU A 112 -14.09 15.58 2.83
N ASN A 113 -14.38 14.45 2.19
CA ASN A 113 -15.75 14.07 1.85
C ASN A 113 -16.56 13.56 3.06
N PHE A 114 -15.90 13.08 4.12
CA PHE A 114 -16.56 12.39 5.24
C PHE A 114 -16.57 13.18 6.56
N ILE A 115 -15.65 14.13 6.74
CA ILE A 115 -15.51 14.86 8.00
C ILE A 115 -15.36 16.33 7.66
N ALA A 116 -16.38 17.15 7.90
CA ALA A 116 -16.29 18.58 7.62
C ALA A 116 -15.27 19.32 8.52
N ASP A 117 -15.09 18.86 9.75
CA ASP A 117 -14.20 19.49 10.73
C ASP A 117 -12.73 19.05 10.54
N LYS A 118 -11.84 20.03 10.34
CA LYS A 118 -10.42 19.80 10.08
C LYS A 118 -9.63 19.24 11.28
N ILE A 119 -10.05 19.51 12.51
CA ILE A 119 -9.45 18.93 13.72
C ILE A 119 -9.81 17.45 13.79
N LEU A 120 -11.08 17.12 13.56
CA LEU A 120 -11.53 15.72 13.51
C LEU A 120 -10.89 14.94 12.35
N GLN A 121 -10.64 15.57 11.20
CA GLN A 121 -9.86 14.97 10.12
C GLN A 121 -8.43 14.61 10.58
N ALA A 122 -7.74 15.54 11.26
CA ALA A 122 -6.39 15.33 11.77
C ALA A 122 -6.32 14.21 12.82
N GLU A 123 -7.30 14.14 13.73
CA GLU A 123 -7.40 13.05 14.71
C GLU A 123 -7.68 11.71 14.03
N LYS A 124 -8.57 11.69 13.04
CA LYS A 124 -8.93 10.48 12.29
C LYS A 124 -7.72 9.93 11.53
N ILE A 125 -7.00 10.76 10.78
CA ILE A 125 -5.84 10.30 10.01
C ILE A 125 -4.73 9.77 10.92
N ALA A 126 -4.49 10.41 12.06
CA ALA A 126 -3.54 9.90 13.05
C ALA A 126 -3.96 8.53 13.59
N GLY A 127 -5.24 8.32 13.86
CA GLY A 127 -5.79 7.04 14.29
C GLY A 127 -5.65 5.95 13.23
N LEU A 128 -5.96 6.25 11.97
CA LEU A 128 -5.83 5.31 10.85
C LEU A 128 -4.36 4.95 10.58
N PHE A 129 -3.48 5.95 10.59
CA PHE A 129 -2.04 5.74 10.49
C PHE A 129 -1.51 4.83 11.60
N ASN A 130 -1.98 5.01 12.83
CA ASN A 130 -1.59 4.14 13.94
C ASN A 130 -2.00 2.67 13.71
N LYS A 131 -3.20 2.43 13.19
CA LYS A 131 -3.67 1.07 12.84
C LYS A 131 -2.82 0.47 11.71
N ALA A 132 -2.57 1.24 10.66
CA ALA A 132 -1.73 0.80 9.54
C ALA A 132 -0.28 0.50 9.97
N PHE A 133 0.30 1.34 10.83
CA PHE A 133 1.62 1.12 11.40
C PHE A 133 1.66 -0.18 12.21
N GLN A 134 0.68 -0.41 13.10
CA GLN A 134 0.59 -1.65 13.89
C GLN A 134 0.44 -2.88 13.00
N PHE A 135 -0.31 -2.77 11.90
CA PHE A 135 -0.43 -3.85 10.93
C PHE A 135 0.93 -4.20 10.33
N ILE A 136 1.69 -3.21 9.86
CA ILE A 136 3.03 -3.39 9.27
C ILE A 136 4.08 -3.85 10.29
N ASP A 137 3.99 -3.36 11.53
CA ASP A 137 4.96 -3.68 12.58
C ASP A 137 4.80 -5.11 13.13
N SER A 138 3.63 -5.71 12.95
CA SER A 138 3.39 -7.13 13.26
C SER A 138 4.37 -8.04 12.51
N PRO A 139 5.16 -8.89 13.20
CA PRO A 139 6.08 -9.82 12.54
C PRO A 139 5.36 -10.80 11.61
N VAL A 140 4.16 -11.25 12.00
CA VAL A 140 3.37 -12.20 11.21
C VAL A 140 2.89 -11.58 9.89
N HIS A 141 2.38 -10.34 9.95
CA HIS A 141 1.96 -9.64 8.73
C HIS A 141 3.15 -9.27 7.85
N TRP A 142 4.26 -8.83 8.46
CA TRP A 142 5.47 -8.50 7.73
C TRP A 142 6.02 -9.71 6.96
N GLN A 143 6.10 -10.87 7.61
CA GLN A 143 6.53 -12.11 6.95
C GLN A 143 5.58 -12.52 5.80
N ALA A 144 4.27 -12.28 5.94
CA ALA A 144 3.31 -12.51 4.86
C ALA A 144 3.52 -11.56 3.68
N ILE A 145 3.81 -10.28 3.95
CA ILE A 145 4.14 -9.26 2.94
C ILE A 145 5.44 -9.63 2.21
N GLU A 146 6.50 -10.02 2.93
CA GLU A 146 7.77 -10.45 2.33
C GLU A 146 7.58 -11.65 1.41
N ARG A 147 6.82 -12.67 1.84
CA ARG A 147 6.51 -13.83 1.00
C ARG A 147 5.73 -13.44 -0.26
N LEU A 148 4.75 -12.54 -0.14
CA LEU A 148 4.01 -12.07 -1.30
C LEU A 148 4.91 -11.27 -2.25
N ALA A 149 5.83 -10.45 -1.72
CA ALA A 149 6.81 -9.73 -2.51
C ALA A 149 7.77 -10.68 -3.24
N ASP A 150 8.29 -11.70 -2.56
CA ASP A 150 9.13 -12.75 -3.17
C ASP A 150 8.37 -13.47 -4.29
N TYR A 151 7.10 -13.83 -4.04
CA TYR A 151 6.25 -14.44 -5.07
C TYR A 151 6.04 -13.51 -6.27
N ILE A 152 5.81 -12.22 -6.06
CA ILE A 152 5.68 -11.23 -7.15
C ILE A 152 6.98 -11.16 -7.96
N MET A 153 8.14 -11.14 -7.29
CA MET A 153 9.46 -11.02 -7.93
C MET A 153 9.87 -12.27 -8.71
N ASP A 154 9.55 -13.45 -8.18
CA ASP A 154 9.86 -14.74 -8.81
C ASP A 154 8.90 -15.08 -9.96
N ASN A 155 7.73 -14.44 -10.02
CA ASN A 155 6.71 -14.70 -11.01
C ASN A 155 6.84 -13.77 -12.22
N THR A 156 6.92 -14.34 -13.42
CA THR A 156 7.00 -13.57 -14.67
C THR A 156 5.64 -13.07 -15.18
N LYS A 157 4.55 -13.27 -14.42
CA LYS A 157 3.21 -12.80 -14.80
C LYS A 157 3.06 -11.30 -14.54
N ASN A 158 2.49 -10.60 -15.51
CA ASN A 158 2.14 -9.18 -15.37
C ASN A 158 0.87 -8.95 -14.52
N THR A 159 0.14 -10.00 -14.18
CA THR A 159 -1.10 -9.93 -13.40
C THR A 159 -1.16 -11.13 -12.48
N ILE A 160 -1.41 -10.86 -11.20
CA ILE A 160 -1.59 -11.86 -10.15
C ILE A 160 -3.05 -11.78 -9.72
N SER A 161 -3.76 -12.89 -9.82
CA SER A 161 -5.16 -12.96 -9.38
C SER A 161 -5.28 -12.87 -7.86
N CYS A 162 -6.45 -12.48 -7.37
CA CYS A 162 -6.74 -12.47 -5.94
C CYS A 162 -6.58 -13.87 -5.32
N GLU A 163 -6.99 -14.92 -6.03
CA GLU A 163 -6.87 -16.30 -5.58
C GLU A 163 -5.40 -16.71 -5.40
N GLU A 164 -4.53 -16.31 -6.32
CA GLU A 164 -3.09 -16.55 -6.20
C GLU A 164 -2.49 -15.79 -5.02
N ALA A 165 -2.85 -14.51 -4.85
CA ALA A 165 -2.39 -13.72 -3.71
C ALA A 165 -2.85 -14.33 -2.37
N ILE A 166 -4.11 -14.75 -2.28
CA ILE A 166 -4.68 -15.41 -1.09
C ILE A 166 -3.93 -16.72 -0.80
N ALA A 167 -3.65 -17.54 -1.80
CA ALA A 167 -2.92 -18.79 -1.60
C ALA A 167 -1.54 -18.57 -0.97
N VAL A 168 -0.80 -17.57 -1.45
CA VAL A 168 0.51 -17.21 -0.90
C VAL A 168 0.40 -16.67 0.53
N LEU A 169 -0.64 -15.88 0.80
CA LEU A 169 -0.90 -15.33 2.13
C LEU A 169 -1.35 -16.41 3.13
N ASP A 170 -2.16 -17.39 2.72
CA ASP A 170 -2.70 -18.43 3.61
C ASP A 170 -1.63 -19.45 4.05
N GLU A 171 -0.62 -19.72 3.23
CA GLU A 171 0.54 -20.53 3.60
C GLU A 171 1.30 -19.97 4.82
N SER A 172 1.15 -18.67 5.11
CA SER A 172 1.72 -18.03 6.30
C SER A 172 1.03 -18.47 7.62
N THR A 173 -0.23 -18.89 7.55
CA THR A 173 -1.06 -19.20 8.73
C THR A 173 -1.05 -20.68 9.12
N SER A 174 -0.71 -21.56 8.18
CA SER A 174 -0.69 -23.02 8.38
C SER A 174 0.61 -23.52 9.01
N ALA A 175 1.75 -22.84 8.79
CA ALA A 175 3.04 -23.18 9.41
C ALA A 175 3.02 -23.01 10.94
N VAL A 176 2.31 -22.00 11.46
CA VAL A 176 2.16 -21.72 12.90
C VAL A 176 1.36 -22.82 13.64
N ARG A 177 0.56 -23.61 12.92
CA ARG A 177 -0.25 -24.69 13.53
C ARG A 177 0.53 -25.99 13.72
N HIS A 178 1.64 -26.19 13.01
CA HIS A 178 2.43 -27.43 13.10
C HIS A 178 3.50 -27.43 14.20
N GLU A 179 3.94 -26.28 14.70
CA GLU A 179 4.90 -26.21 15.82
C GLU A 179 4.27 -26.48 17.20
N LYS A 180 2.94 -26.43 17.33
CA LYS A 180 2.25 -26.66 18.62
C LYS A 180 1.97 -28.12 18.97
N TYR A 181 2.30 -29.08 18.09
CA TYR A 181 2.01 -30.51 18.32
C TYR A 181 3.23 -31.40 18.57
N HIS A 182 4.42 -30.83 18.73
CA HIS A 182 5.64 -31.62 18.96
C HIS A 182 6.29 -31.49 20.34
N ASP A 183 5.64 -30.83 21.30
CA ASP A 183 6.11 -30.83 22.71
C ASP A 183 5.00 -31.32 23.64
N GLY A 184 5.04 -32.62 23.91
CA GLY A 184 4.05 -33.35 24.70
C GLY A 184 4.34 -34.84 24.69
N GLY A 185 5.53 -35.21 25.18
CA GLY A 185 5.88 -36.57 25.55
C GLY A 185 5.24 -36.99 26.88
#